data_AF-X0J1X3-F1
#
_entry.id   AF-X0J1X3-F1
#
_cell.length_a   1.000
_cell.length_b   1.000
_cell.length_c   1.000
_cell.angle_alpha   90.00
_cell.angle_beta   90.00
_cell.angle_gamma   90.00
#
_symmetry.space_group_name_H-M   'P 1'
#
loop_
_entity.id
_entity.type
_entity.pdbx_description
1 polymer ?
#
loop_
_entity_poly.entity_id
_entity_poly.type
_entity_poly.pdbx_seq_one_letter_code
_entity_poly.pdbx_strand_id
1 'polypeptide(L)'
;MPKVAALALLGLLAPFQLTDGAMIPRQTTDFGVCTNPTIMYVQDQDGMLGYGYKPSNTNDFPHGATADIATIIDFIRSTLQNACRAPTAAWFLCTTAAAAANGKEGQDAADAFNNVMNRSSPHPRPRKLQRLQFRRLPSSRV
;
A
#
# COMPACT_ATOMS: atom_id res chain seq x y z
N MET A 1 50.06 -24.39 -35.52
CA MET A 1 49.95 -22.99 -36.02
C MET A 1 48.85 -22.99 -37.08
N PRO A 2 47.84 -22.10 -37.04
CA PRO A 2 47.99 -20.65 -36.95
C PRO A 2 47.20 -19.97 -35.81
N LYS A 3 47.62 -18.74 -35.53
CA LYS A 3 46.99 -17.73 -34.67
C LYS A 3 45.67 -17.26 -35.29
N VAL A 4 44.60 -17.20 -34.51
CA VAL A 4 43.42 -16.38 -34.81
C VAL A 4 43.43 -15.17 -33.90
N ALA A 5 43.48 -14.00 -34.53
CA ALA A 5 43.56 -12.69 -33.94
C ALA A 5 42.22 -12.30 -33.30
N ALA A 6 42.29 -11.79 -32.07
CA ALA A 6 41.18 -11.13 -31.41
C ALA A 6 40.87 -9.81 -32.12
N LEU A 7 39.69 -9.70 -32.73
CA LEU A 7 39.11 -8.41 -33.10
C LEU A 7 38.38 -7.85 -31.87
N ALA A 8 38.97 -6.83 -31.28
CA ALA A 8 38.33 -5.99 -30.28
C ALA A 8 37.21 -5.18 -30.96
N LEU A 9 35.95 -5.52 -30.68
CA LEU A 9 34.83 -4.60 -30.92
C LEU A 9 34.92 -3.48 -29.88
N LEU A 10 35.17 -2.26 -30.39
CA LEU A 10 35.03 -1.01 -29.67
C LEU A 10 33.64 -0.92 -29.01
N GLY A 11 33.65 -0.90 -27.67
CA GLY A 11 32.48 -0.55 -26.88
C GLY A 11 32.11 0.92 -27.08
N LEU A 12 30.90 1.15 -27.58
CA LEU A 12 30.14 2.36 -27.29
C LEU A 12 29.19 2.01 -26.13
N LEU A 13 29.73 2.11 -24.91
CA LEU A 13 28.94 2.19 -23.69
C LEU A 13 28.27 3.57 -23.67
N ALA A 14 27.09 3.69 -24.27
CA ALA A 14 26.15 4.71 -23.87
C ALA A 14 25.42 4.18 -22.63
N PRO A 15 25.64 4.73 -21.42
CA PRO A 15 24.72 4.47 -20.34
C PRO A 15 23.41 5.17 -20.70
N PHE A 16 22.41 4.40 -21.13
CA PHE A 16 21.01 4.83 -21.09
C PHE A 16 20.65 5.04 -19.61
N GLN A 17 21.00 6.23 -19.09
CA GLN A 17 20.48 6.71 -17.84
C GLN A 17 19.03 7.13 -18.11
N LEU A 18 18.15 6.13 -18.23
CA LEU A 18 16.73 6.30 -17.93
C LEU A 18 16.68 6.63 -16.44
N THR A 19 16.84 7.93 -16.15
CA THR A 19 16.34 8.50 -14.90
C THR A 19 14.83 8.55 -15.03
N ASP A 20 14.20 7.38 -15.05
CA ASP A 20 12.85 7.24 -14.57
C ASP A 20 12.91 7.69 -13.12
N GLY A 21 12.53 8.94 -12.89
CA GLY A 21 12.23 9.43 -11.56
C GLY A 21 11.08 8.57 -11.04
N ALA A 22 11.41 7.44 -10.41
CA ALA A 22 10.46 6.56 -9.81
C ALA A 22 9.68 7.39 -8.79
N MET A 23 8.48 7.86 -9.17
CA MET A 23 7.56 8.48 -8.24
C MET A 23 7.22 7.40 -7.22
N ILE A 24 7.90 7.42 -6.07
CA ILE A 24 7.55 6.55 -4.96
C ILE A 24 6.09 6.91 -4.60
N PRO A 25 5.11 6.01 -4.83
CA PRO A 25 3.73 6.32 -4.54
C PRO A 25 3.64 6.58 -3.05
N ARG A 26 3.32 7.83 -2.71
CA ARG A 26 3.09 8.23 -1.34
C ARG A 26 1.88 7.44 -0.84
N GLN A 27 2.10 6.55 0.12
CA GLN A 27 1.03 5.81 0.79
C GLN A 27 -0.04 6.81 1.24
N THR A 28 -1.30 6.60 0.89
CA THR A 28 -2.38 7.55 1.21
C THR A 28 -3.58 6.81 1.75
N THR A 29 -4.26 7.39 2.73
CA THR A 29 -5.55 6.93 3.23
C THR A 29 -6.72 7.65 2.53
N ASP A 30 -6.44 8.26 1.38
CA ASP A 30 -7.47 8.79 0.48
C ASP A 30 -8.01 7.62 -0.36
N PHE A 31 -9.23 7.19 -0.04
CA PHE A 31 -9.91 6.09 -0.72
C PHE A 31 -11.00 6.61 -1.68
N GLY A 32 -10.92 7.87 -2.11
CA GLY A 32 -11.92 8.50 -2.95
C GLY A 32 -13.23 8.75 -2.20
N VAL A 33 -14.36 8.30 -2.75
CA VAL A 33 -15.68 8.46 -2.10
C VAL A 33 -15.94 7.42 -1.01
N CYS A 34 -15.13 6.37 -0.93
CA CYS A 34 -15.21 5.35 0.11
C CYS A 34 -14.38 5.73 1.34
N THR A 35 -14.64 5.06 2.46
CA THR A 35 -14.10 5.44 3.77
C THR A 35 -13.20 4.39 4.39
N ASN A 36 -13.66 3.14 4.47
CA ASN A 36 -12.97 2.10 5.23
C ASN A 36 -12.82 0.79 4.43
N PRO A 37 -11.65 0.55 3.83
CA PRO A 37 -11.36 -0.67 3.09
C PRO A 37 -10.77 -1.81 3.94
N THR A 38 -10.92 -1.80 5.28
CA THR A 38 -10.39 -2.87 6.16
C THR A 38 -11.20 -4.16 6.07
N ILE A 39 -10.61 -5.26 6.56
CA ILE A 39 -11.19 -6.60 6.59
C ILE A 39 -11.48 -7.02 8.04
N MET A 40 -12.59 -7.72 8.27
CA MET A 40 -12.88 -8.46 9.49
C MET A 40 -12.69 -9.94 9.25
N TYR A 41 -12.15 -10.65 10.25
CA TYR A 41 -12.25 -12.11 10.34
C TYR A 41 -13.50 -12.46 11.14
N VAL A 42 -14.38 -13.26 10.56
CA VAL A 42 -15.72 -13.55 11.07
C VAL A 42 -15.96 -15.06 11.14
N GLN A 43 -16.97 -15.46 11.92
CA GLN A 43 -17.40 -16.85 12.05
C GLN A 43 -18.90 -16.95 11.82
N ASP A 44 -19.33 -17.96 11.05
CA ASP A 44 -20.74 -18.33 10.85
C ASP A 44 -21.63 -17.15 10.37
N GLN A 45 -21.12 -16.36 9.43
CA GLN A 45 -21.82 -15.19 8.86
C GLN A 45 -22.15 -15.36 7.37
N ASP A 46 -23.12 -14.58 6.89
CA ASP A 46 -23.54 -14.52 5.48
C ASP A 46 -23.90 -15.91 4.88
N GLY A 47 -24.40 -16.82 5.70
CA GLY A 47 -24.76 -18.18 5.30
C GLY A 47 -23.56 -19.12 5.09
N MET A 48 -22.34 -18.65 5.35
CA MET A 48 -21.12 -19.45 5.34
C MET A 48 -20.85 -20.03 6.73
N LEU A 49 -20.72 -21.35 6.83
CA LEU A 49 -20.30 -22.02 8.05
C LEU A 49 -18.77 -21.95 8.21
N GLY A 50 -18.32 -21.82 9.46
CA GLY A 50 -16.91 -21.71 9.80
C GLY A 50 -16.38 -20.28 9.71
N TYR A 51 -15.07 -20.16 9.61
CA TYR A 51 -14.40 -18.87 9.62
C TYR A 51 -14.16 -18.32 8.21
N GLY A 52 -14.17 -17.00 8.08
CA GLY A 52 -13.92 -16.31 6.82
C GLY A 52 -13.60 -14.83 6.99
N TYR A 53 -13.51 -14.13 5.85
CA TYR A 53 -13.13 -12.73 5.75
C TYR A 53 -14.21 -11.93 5.06
N LYS A 54 -14.44 -10.70 5.55
CA LYS A 54 -15.46 -9.78 5.02
C LYS A 54 -14.99 -8.33 5.14
N PRO A 55 -15.44 -7.38 4.29
CA PRO A 55 -15.10 -5.98 4.45
C PRO A 55 -15.73 -5.43 5.74
N SER A 56 -14.99 -4.63 6.50
CA SER A 56 -15.51 -4.00 7.72
C SER A 56 -16.59 -2.96 7.43
N ASN A 57 -16.57 -2.35 6.24
CA ASN A 57 -17.62 -1.45 5.77
C ASN A 57 -18.30 -2.01 4.53
N THR A 58 -19.40 -2.73 4.74
CA THR A 58 -20.19 -3.33 3.66
C THR A 58 -21.02 -2.34 2.87
N ASN A 59 -21.19 -1.10 3.34
CA ASN A 59 -21.90 -0.08 2.58
C ASN A 59 -21.05 0.39 1.38
N ASP A 60 -19.76 0.59 1.63
CA ASP A 60 -18.79 0.98 0.59
C ASP A 60 -18.28 -0.24 -0.20
N PHE A 61 -18.18 -1.40 0.47
CA PHE A 61 -17.63 -2.64 -0.06
C PHE A 61 -18.64 -3.80 0.11
N PRO A 62 -19.71 -3.86 -0.70
CA PRO A 62 -20.82 -4.80 -0.52
C PRO A 62 -20.47 -6.23 -0.97
N HIS A 63 -19.69 -6.93 -0.15
CA HIS A 63 -19.34 -8.34 -0.33
C HIS A 63 -19.56 -9.11 0.97
N GLY A 64 -20.06 -10.34 0.86
CA GLY A 64 -20.25 -11.24 2.00
C GLY A 64 -18.94 -11.89 2.48
N ALA A 65 -19.04 -12.70 3.52
CA ALA A 65 -17.94 -13.51 4.01
C ALA A 65 -17.45 -14.53 2.96
N THR A 66 -16.14 -14.75 2.91
CA THR A 66 -15.49 -15.78 2.09
C THR A 66 -14.36 -16.46 2.85
N ALA A 67 -14.09 -17.73 2.57
CA ALA A 67 -12.99 -18.49 3.21
C ALA A 67 -11.60 -17.94 2.84
N ASP A 68 -11.48 -17.29 1.67
CA ASP A 68 -10.21 -16.89 1.10
C ASP A 68 -9.98 -15.38 1.23
N ILE A 69 -8.89 -15.01 1.89
CA ILE A 69 -8.51 -13.60 2.07
C ILE A 69 -8.09 -12.96 0.74
N ALA A 70 -7.51 -13.70 -0.20
CA ALA A 70 -7.10 -13.13 -1.48
C ALA A 70 -8.33 -12.66 -2.27
N THR A 71 -9.41 -13.46 -2.28
CA THR A 71 -10.70 -13.08 -2.87
C THR A 71 -11.22 -11.76 -2.31
N ILE A 72 -11.21 -11.56 -0.99
CA ILE A 72 -11.76 -10.32 -0.42
C ILE A 72 -10.85 -9.10 -0.69
N ILE A 73 -9.53 -9.29 -0.68
CA ILE A 73 -8.56 -8.26 -1.01
C ILE A 73 -8.73 -7.82 -2.47
N ASP A 74 -8.90 -8.77 -3.39
CA ASP A 74 -9.10 -8.49 -4.81
C ASP A 74 -10.38 -7.72 -5.07
N PHE A 75 -11.46 -8.09 -4.37
CA PHE A 75 -12.70 -7.31 -4.37
C PHE A 75 -12.48 -5.87 -3.88
N ILE A 76 -11.80 -5.67 -2.75
CA ILE A 76 -11.51 -4.33 -2.20
C ILE A 76 -10.69 -3.51 -3.22
N ARG A 77 -9.65 -4.10 -3.83
CA ARG A 77 -8.82 -3.42 -4.85
C ARG A 77 -9.60 -3.01 -6.09
N SER A 78 -10.51 -3.88 -6.56
CA SER A 78 -11.38 -3.58 -7.69
C SER A 78 -12.35 -2.45 -7.35
N THR A 79 -12.99 -2.52 -6.18
CA THR A 79 -13.96 -1.52 -5.71
C THR A 79 -13.31 -0.16 -5.51
N LEU A 80 -12.09 -0.11 -4.95
CA LEU A 80 -11.31 1.13 -4.80
C LEU A 80 -11.13 1.88 -6.13
N GLN A 81 -10.76 1.18 -7.21
CA GLN A 81 -10.54 1.83 -8.51
C GLN A 81 -11.86 2.19 -9.21
N ASN A 82 -12.84 1.30 -9.14
CA ASN A 82 -14.03 1.38 -9.98
C ASN A 82 -15.15 2.20 -9.35
N ALA A 83 -15.59 1.82 -8.14
CA ALA A 83 -16.71 2.44 -7.46
C ALA A 83 -16.27 3.64 -6.61
N CYS A 84 -15.19 3.47 -5.84
CA CYS A 84 -14.71 4.50 -4.94
C CYS A 84 -13.98 5.65 -5.65
N ARG A 85 -13.54 5.45 -6.90
CA ARG A 85 -12.71 6.41 -7.66
C ARG A 85 -11.46 6.84 -6.88
N ALA A 86 -10.88 5.92 -6.11
CA ALA A 86 -9.70 6.18 -5.31
C ALA A 86 -8.48 6.48 -6.21
N PRO A 87 -7.54 7.34 -5.76
CA PRO A 87 -6.31 7.59 -6.50
C PRO A 87 -5.43 6.33 -6.59
N THR A 88 -4.55 6.27 -7.60
CA THR A 88 -3.63 5.14 -7.80
C THR A 88 -2.78 4.83 -6.56
N ALA A 89 -2.45 5.85 -5.76
CA ALA A 89 -1.72 5.68 -4.51
C ALA A 89 -2.47 4.78 -3.49
N ALA A 90 -3.80 4.80 -3.46
CA ALA A 90 -4.61 3.92 -2.63
C ALA A 90 -4.55 2.47 -3.11
N TRP A 91 -4.53 2.26 -4.43
CA TRP A 91 -4.34 0.93 -5.01
C TRP A 91 -2.97 0.34 -4.67
N PHE A 92 -1.91 1.15 -4.71
CA PHE A 92 -0.57 0.73 -4.28
C PHE A 92 -0.50 0.42 -2.78
N LEU A 93 -1.19 1.20 -1.94
CA LEU A 93 -1.32 0.90 -0.51
C LEU A 93 -1.99 -0.46 -0.30
N CYS A 94 -3.11 -0.71 -0.99
CA CYS A 94 -3.82 -1.97 -0.91
C CYS A 94 -3.01 -3.16 -1.44
N THR A 95 -2.19 -2.95 -2.48
CA THR A 95 -1.24 -3.97 -2.97
C THR A 95 -0.15 -4.28 -1.93
N THR A 96 0.33 -3.27 -1.21
CA THR A 96 1.27 -3.45 -0.09
C THR A 96 0.61 -4.18 1.08
N ALA A 97 -0.65 -3.86 1.37
CA ALA A 97 -1.45 -4.55 2.38
C ALA A 97 -1.69 -6.03 2.02
N ALA A 98 -1.95 -6.32 0.74
CA ALA A 98 -2.07 -7.67 0.23
C ALA A 98 -0.78 -8.49 0.44
N ALA A 99 0.37 -7.89 0.14
CA ALA A 99 1.66 -8.52 0.40
C ALA A 99 1.91 -8.79 1.89
N ALA A 100 1.46 -7.88 2.78
CA ALA A 100 1.59 -8.08 4.22
C ALA A 100 0.73 -9.23 4.77
N ALA A 101 -0.42 -9.48 4.15
CA ALA A 101 -1.31 -10.58 4.49
C ALA A 101 -0.92 -11.93 3.85
N ASN A 102 -0.06 -11.91 2.84
CA ASN A 102 0.34 -13.12 2.12
C ASN A 102 0.99 -14.16 3.06
N GLY A 103 0.55 -15.41 2.95
CA GLY A 103 1.04 -16.52 3.78
C GLY A 103 0.60 -16.48 5.24
N LYS A 104 -0.30 -15.55 5.62
CA LYS A 104 -0.94 -15.52 6.93
C LYS A 104 -2.35 -16.08 6.83
N GLU A 105 -2.87 -16.53 7.97
CA GLU A 105 -4.23 -17.07 8.08
C GLU A 105 -4.95 -16.46 9.27
N GLY A 106 -6.27 -16.65 9.29
CA GLY A 106 -7.14 -16.20 10.37
C GLY A 106 -7.09 -14.71 10.64
N GLN A 107 -7.29 -14.35 11.90
CA GLN A 107 -7.23 -12.97 12.36
C GLN A 107 -5.89 -12.29 12.00
N ASP A 108 -4.77 -13.02 12.06
CA ASP A 108 -3.44 -12.48 11.76
C ASP A 108 -3.32 -11.96 10.32
N ALA A 109 -4.00 -12.60 9.37
CA ALA A 109 -4.02 -12.16 7.98
C ALA A 109 -4.81 -10.86 7.80
N ALA A 110 -5.99 -10.77 8.42
CA ALA A 110 -6.81 -9.56 8.43
C ALA A 110 -6.07 -8.40 9.10
N ASP A 111 -5.44 -8.65 10.25
CA ASP A 111 -4.67 -7.65 10.99
C ASP A 111 -3.46 -7.16 10.19
N ALA A 112 -2.73 -8.06 9.53
CA ALA A 112 -1.60 -7.67 8.69
C ALA A 112 -2.02 -6.76 7.53
N PHE A 113 -3.13 -7.06 6.87
CA PHE A 113 -3.72 -6.19 5.86
C PHE A 113 -4.14 -4.83 6.45
N ASN A 114 -4.93 -4.84 7.52
CA ASN A 114 -5.49 -3.65 8.16
C ASN A 114 -4.40 -2.71 8.70
N ASN A 115 -3.34 -3.27 9.27
CA ASN A 115 -2.19 -2.53 9.77
C ASN A 115 -1.46 -1.75 8.68
N VAL A 116 -1.56 -2.15 7.42
CA VAL A 116 -1.04 -1.37 6.29
C VAL A 116 -2.07 -0.34 5.85
N MET A 117 -3.33 -0.75 5.64
CA MET A 117 -4.40 0.15 5.18
C MET A 117 -4.63 1.36 6.10
N ASN A 118 -4.42 1.20 7.40
CA ASN A 118 -4.60 2.26 8.39
C ASN A 118 -3.38 3.18 8.57
N ARG A 119 -2.27 2.94 7.87
CA ARG A 119 -1.07 3.80 7.98
C ARG A 119 -1.32 5.15 7.33
N SER A 120 -1.60 6.13 8.18
CA SER A 120 -1.54 7.54 7.81
C SER A 120 -0.14 7.87 7.33
N SER A 121 -0.03 8.37 6.10
CA SER A 121 1.20 8.95 5.57
C SER A 121 1.67 10.09 6.50
N PRO A 122 2.93 10.13 6.97
CA PRO A 122 3.43 11.31 7.67
C PRO A 122 3.50 12.45 6.66
N HIS A 123 2.47 13.31 6.62
CA HIS A 123 2.48 14.53 5.80
C HIS A 123 3.81 15.27 6.07
N PRO A 124 4.69 15.48 5.07
CA PRO A 124 5.81 16.38 5.25
C PRO A 124 5.19 17.75 5.41
N ARG A 125 4.97 18.17 6.66
CA ARG A 125 4.62 19.55 6.97
C ARG A 125 5.64 20.43 6.26
N PRO A 126 5.22 21.41 5.44
CA PRO A 126 6.17 22.30 4.81
C PRO A 126 7.07 22.89 5.90
N ARG A 127 8.37 22.60 5.79
CA ARG A 127 9.43 22.87 6.79
C ARG A 127 9.52 24.36 7.19
N LYS A 128 8.77 25.23 6.52
CA LYS A 128 8.65 26.66 6.80
C LYS A 128 8.06 26.97 8.18
N LEU A 129 7.18 26.13 8.75
CA LEU A 129 6.57 26.42 10.06
C LEU A 129 7.41 25.95 11.27
N GLN A 130 8.30 24.97 11.10
CA GLN A 130 9.12 24.47 12.22
C GLN A 130 10.21 25.48 12.64
N ARG A 131 10.70 26.32 11.73
CA ARG A 131 11.73 27.33 12.06
C ARG A 131 11.22 28.49 12.92
N LEU A 132 9.90 28.73 13.00
CA LEU A 132 9.33 29.75 13.88
C LEU A 132 9.13 29.26 15.33
N GLN A 133 8.95 27.96 15.52
CA GLN A 133 8.65 27.38 16.85
C GLN A 133 9.94 27.15 17.67
N PHE A 134 11.07 26.87 17.03
CA PHE A 134 12.37 26.67 17.71
C PHE A 134 13.15 27.96 18.04
N ARG A 135 12.62 29.14 17.71
CA ARG A 135 13.28 30.43 18.01
C ARG A 135 12.86 31.07 19.34
N ARG A 136 12.03 30.41 20.15
CA ARG A 136 11.63 30.91 21.48
C ARG A 136 11.89 29.87 22.56
N LEU A 137 13.15 29.66 22.90
CA LEU A 137 13.50 29.26 24.26
C LEU A 137 14.60 30.23 24.73
N PRO A 138 14.33 31.15 25.67
CA PRO A 138 15.38 31.93 26.30
C PRO A 138 16.24 30.98 27.14
N SER A 139 17.52 30.89 26.79
CA SER A 139 18.55 30.25 27.60
C SER A 139 18.54 30.87 29.00
N SER A 140 18.03 30.12 29.97
CA SER A 140 18.04 30.50 31.38
C SER A 140 19.01 29.58 32.12
N ARG A 141 20.14 30.17 32.55
CA ARG A 141 21.05 29.80 33.66
C ARG A 141 21.64 28.38 33.66
N VAL A 142 22.98 28.28 33.73
CA VAL A 142 23.77 28.36 34.99
C VAL A 142 25.10 29.04 34.67
#